data_AF-A0A815IE73-F1
#
_entry.id   AF-A0A815IE73-F1
#
_cell.length_a   1.000
_cell.length_b   1.000
_cell.length_c   1.000
_cell.angle_alpha   90.00
_cell.angle_beta   90.00
_cell.angle_gamma   90.00
#
_symmetry.space_group_name_H-M   'P 1'
#
loop_
_entity.id
_entity.type
_entity.pdbx_description
1 polymer ?
#
loop_
_entity_poly.entity_id
_entity_poly.type
_entity_poly.pdbx_seq_one_letter_code
_entity_poly.pdbx_strand_id
1 'polypeptide(L)'
;MSRTLFDTEMDETLSQFKNKTKTTFAHMLDFIRSTIQGNALLYITTEAWRLVTVESDGKSDTDFLSVPVTFNNTQENTSCSCVTLRTCRIPRQIKDADDSFPIVGLVIGCHHLETLLSSSLTCFYSIECINVLRNAFYTGPATLHEFIGLNAQRTRFSVRDTVEKIAYEIFIESWSSSNISYEGYFNSCSPSYCIYTYYQKSDALEILTTFLSAYGSLSIVVYFIVPYLIKIIKKVLICFRITQQQ
;
A
#
# COMPACT_ATOMS: atom_id res chain seq x y z
N MET A 1 -14.59 -29.63 -30.44
CA MET A 1 -15.22 -28.44 -29.81
C MET A 1 -15.54 -27.44 -30.92
N SER A 2 -16.72 -26.80 -30.91
CA SER A 2 -17.03 -25.76 -31.91
C SER A 2 -16.15 -24.54 -31.69
N ARG A 3 -15.66 -23.89 -32.75
CA ARG A 3 -14.88 -22.65 -32.66
C ARG A 3 -15.64 -21.55 -31.90
N THR A 4 -16.94 -21.44 -32.14
CA THR A 4 -17.81 -20.48 -31.43
C THR A 4 -17.90 -20.73 -29.94
N LEU A 5 -17.91 -22.01 -29.52
CA LEU A 5 -17.94 -22.38 -28.11
C LEU A 5 -16.60 -22.04 -27.43
N PHE A 6 -15.49 -22.30 -28.12
CA PHE A 6 -14.16 -21.94 -27.63
C PHE A 6 -14.00 -20.42 -27.45
N ASP A 7 -14.40 -19.64 -28.46
CA ASP A 7 -14.28 -18.17 -28.42
C ASP A 7 -15.12 -17.60 -27.26
N THR A 8 -16.34 -18.12 -27.06
CA THR A 8 -17.22 -17.70 -25.95
C THR A 8 -16.62 -18.01 -24.58
N GLU A 9 -16.17 -19.24 -24.36
CA GLU A 9 -15.54 -19.67 -23.09
C GLU A 9 -14.27 -18.87 -22.80
N MET A 10 -13.51 -18.54 -23.84
CA MET A 10 -12.30 -17.73 -23.72
C MET A 10 -12.60 -16.28 -23.31
N ASP A 11 -13.59 -15.66 -23.95
CA ASP A 11 -14.03 -14.30 -23.62
C ASP A 11 -14.59 -14.24 -22.19
N GLU A 12 -15.37 -15.23 -21.78
CA GLU A 12 -15.87 -15.35 -20.40
C GLU A 12 -14.73 -15.50 -19.40
N THR A 13 -13.79 -16.41 -19.66
CA THR A 13 -12.62 -16.64 -18.82
C THR A 13 -11.77 -15.37 -18.70
N LEU A 14 -11.53 -14.67 -19.81
CA LEU A 14 -10.76 -13.43 -19.82
C LEU A 14 -11.49 -12.31 -19.09
N SER A 15 -12.81 -12.19 -19.25
CA SER A 15 -13.62 -11.22 -18.52
C SER A 15 -13.58 -11.46 -17.00
N GLN A 16 -13.72 -12.73 -16.60
CA GLN A 16 -13.59 -13.13 -15.19
C GLN A 16 -12.19 -12.85 -14.65
N PHE A 17 -11.14 -13.16 -15.40
CA PHE A 17 -9.77 -12.84 -15.02
C PHE A 17 -9.58 -11.34 -14.80
N LYS A 18 -10.01 -10.50 -15.76
CA LYS A 18 -9.92 -9.04 -15.67
C LYS A 18 -10.61 -8.51 -14.41
N ASN A 19 -11.85 -8.92 -14.16
CA ASN A 19 -12.62 -8.47 -12.99
C ASN A 19 -12.03 -8.99 -11.68
N LYS A 20 -11.71 -10.28 -11.60
CA LYS A 20 -11.14 -10.89 -10.39
C LYS A 20 -9.79 -10.29 -10.03
N THR A 21 -8.96 -9.96 -11.02
CA THR A 21 -7.66 -9.30 -10.80
C THR A 21 -7.84 -7.93 -10.18
N LYS A 22 -8.72 -7.09 -10.76
CA LYS A 22 -9.05 -5.76 -10.20
C LYS A 22 -9.58 -5.85 -8.77
N THR A 23 -10.57 -6.72 -8.53
CA THR A 23 -11.17 -6.88 -7.20
C THR A 23 -10.16 -7.39 -6.18
N THR A 24 -9.31 -8.36 -6.55
CA THR A 24 -8.29 -8.89 -5.64
C THR A 24 -7.26 -7.84 -5.28
N PHE A 25 -6.82 -7.04 -6.27
CA PHE A 25 -5.94 -5.91 -6.01
C PHE A 25 -6.59 -4.86 -5.10
N ALA A 26 -7.85 -4.51 -5.36
CA ALA A 26 -8.61 -3.56 -4.54
C ALA A 26 -8.68 -4.00 -3.07
N HIS A 27 -9.02 -5.27 -2.83
CA HIS A 27 -9.07 -5.83 -1.48
C HIS A 27 -7.70 -5.82 -0.81
N MET A 28 -6.63 -6.13 -1.53
CA MET A 28 -5.27 -6.07 -1.01
C MET A 28 -4.88 -4.64 -0.63
N LEU A 29 -5.20 -3.67 -1.48
CA LEU A 29 -4.95 -2.26 -1.21
C LEU A 29 -5.73 -1.79 0.02
N ASP A 30 -7.01 -2.14 0.14
CA ASP A 30 -7.83 -1.78 1.30
C ASP A 30 -7.37 -2.44 2.60
N PHE A 31 -6.87 -3.67 2.52
CA PHE A 31 -6.25 -4.35 3.66
C PHE A 31 -4.99 -3.61 4.12
N ILE A 32 -4.12 -3.19 3.19
CA ILE A 32 -2.92 -2.40 3.51
C ILE A 32 -3.32 -1.09 4.18
N ARG A 33 -4.28 -0.34 3.60
CA ARG A 33 -4.78 0.92 4.16
C ARG A 33 -5.33 0.75 5.57
N SER A 34 -6.10 -0.31 5.80
CA SER A 34 -6.69 -0.62 7.12
C SER A 34 -5.62 -1.03 8.14
N THR A 35 -4.61 -1.77 7.71
CA THR A 35 -3.47 -2.17 8.56
C THR A 35 -2.64 -0.95 8.97
N ILE A 36 -2.41 -0.01 8.05
CA ILE A 36 -1.72 1.25 8.35
C ILE A 36 -2.51 2.06 9.38
N GLN A 37 -3.83 2.22 9.20
CA GLN A 37 -4.67 2.92 10.16
C GLN A 37 -4.72 2.23 11.54
N GLY A 38 -4.62 0.90 11.61
CA GLY A 38 -4.62 0.17 12.87
C GLY A 38 -3.28 0.21 13.63
N ASN A 39 -2.18 0.59 12.99
CA ASN A 39 -0.84 0.35 13.52
C ASN A 39 -0.14 1.61 14.05
N ALA A 40 -0.27 1.83 15.36
CA ALA A 40 0.32 2.93 16.15
C ALA A 40 1.84 3.18 15.90
N LEU A 41 2.61 2.15 15.53
CA LEU A 41 4.06 2.25 15.32
C LEU A 41 4.45 2.82 13.96
N LEU A 42 3.62 2.63 12.93
CA LEU A 42 3.85 3.25 11.62
C LEU A 42 3.70 4.77 11.67
N TYR A 43 3.07 5.29 12.72
CA TYR A 43 2.77 6.70 12.82
C TYR A 43 3.95 7.59 13.16
N ILE A 44 5.01 7.04 13.76
CA ILE A 44 6.22 7.80 14.12
C ILE A 44 6.91 8.39 12.88
N THR A 45 6.73 7.77 11.71
CA THR A 45 7.29 8.22 10.43
C THR A 45 6.28 8.92 9.53
N THR A 46 5.05 9.18 10.00
CA THR A 46 3.97 9.79 9.21
C THR A 46 3.47 11.07 9.84
N GLU A 47 2.81 11.92 9.05
CA GLU A 47 2.20 13.17 9.53
C GLU A 47 0.91 12.96 10.36
N ALA A 48 0.51 11.73 10.68
CA ALA A 48 -0.75 11.49 11.41
C ALA A 48 -0.65 11.71 12.93
N TRP A 49 0.56 11.70 13.52
CA TRP A 49 0.79 12.00 14.93
C TRP A 49 1.96 12.95 15.09
N ARG A 50 1.88 13.84 16.09
CA ARG A 50 2.98 14.73 16.46
C ARG A 50 3.32 14.56 17.94
N LEU A 51 4.61 14.63 18.25
CA LEU A 51 5.07 14.73 19.62
C LEU A 51 5.04 16.20 20.05
N VAL A 52 4.35 16.47 21.15
CA VAL A 52 4.34 17.79 21.80
C VAL A 52 4.94 17.67 23.19
N THR A 53 5.74 18.66 23.57
CA THR A 53 6.26 18.77 24.92
C THR A 53 5.23 19.45 25.80
N VAL A 54 4.92 18.86 26.94
CA VAL A 54 4.08 19.48 27.97
C VAL A 54 5.01 19.90 29.10
N GLU A 55 5.18 21.21 29.29
CA GLU A 55 5.87 21.71 30.48
C GLU A 55 4.95 21.49 31.68
N SER A 56 5.44 20.69 32.63
CA SER A 56 4.75 20.49 33.90
C SER A 56 5.10 21.66 34.82
N ASP A 57 4.09 22.41 35.23
CA ASP A 57 4.21 23.62 36.05
C ASP A 57 5.19 23.41 37.22
N GLY A 58 6.39 23.98 37.12
CA GLY A 58 7.40 23.99 38.19
C GLY A 58 8.36 22.79 38.29
N LYS A 59 8.46 21.89 37.30
CA LYS A 59 9.52 20.86 37.25
C LYS A 59 10.29 20.88 35.92
N SER A 60 11.61 20.63 36.00
CA SER A 60 12.53 20.56 34.86
C SER A 60 12.40 19.27 34.03
N ASP A 61 11.36 18.46 34.24
CA ASP A 61 11.10 17.26 33.45
C ASP A 61 10.17 17.62 32.29
N THR A 62 10.65 17.40 31.07
CA THR A 62 9.87 17.57 29.84
C THR A 62 9.16 16.27 29.50
N ASP A 63 7.84 16.25 29.71
CA ASP A 63 7.02 15.12 29.28
C ASP A 63 6.73 15.23 27.78
N PHE A 64 6.91 14.13 27.05
CA PHE A 64 6.54 14.02 25.64
C PHE A 64 5.16 13.38 25.51
N LEU A 65 4.20 14.12 24.96
CA LEU A 65 2.87 13.63 24.65
C LEU A 65 2.75 13.39 23.14
N SER A 66 2.31 12.19 22.75
CA SER A 66 1.89 11.93 21.37
C SER A 66 0.45 12.39 21.21
N VAL A 67 0.22 13.36 20.34
CA VAL A 67 -1.13 13.85 20.00
C VAL A 67 -1.42 13.61 18.53
N PRO A 68 -2.65 13.22 18.19
CA PRO A 68 -3.01 12.99 16.80
C PRO A 68 -3.12 14.32 16.05
N VAL A 69 -2.74 14.30 14.78
CA VAL A 69 -2.95 15.45 13.91
C VAL A 69 -4.43 15.58 13.59
N THR A 70 -4.91 16.81 13.67
CA THR A 70 -6.26 17.21 13.34
C THR A 70 -6.18 18.23 12.21
N PHE A 71 -6.90 17.97 11.14
CA PHE A 71 -7.02 18.89 10.03
C PHE A 71 -8.31 19.70 10.18
N ASN A 72 -8.17 21.02 10.12
CA ASN A 72 -9.31 21.93 10.04
C ASN A 72 -9.51 22.31 8.57
N ASN A 73 -10.60 21.85 7.97
CA ASN A 73 -11.00 22.26 6.64
C ASN A 73 -11.79 23.57 6.75
N THR A 74 -11.13 24.68 6.43
CA THR A 74 -11.74 26.02 6.47
C THR A 74 -12.83 26.22 5.41
N GLN A 75 -12.83 25.45 4.32
CA GLN A 75 -13.84 25.55 3.27
C GLN A 75 -15.15 24.87 3.67
N GLU A 76 -15.08 23.76 4.40
CA GLU A 76 -16.25 22.99 4.84
C GLU A 76 -16.62 23.24 6.31
N ASN A 77 -15.84 24.04 7.02
CA ASN A 77 -15.99 24.33 8.45
C ASN A 77 -16.02 23.05 9.32
N THR A 78 -15.28 22.03 8.89
CA THR A 78 -15.20 20.72 9.55
C THR A 78 -13.79 20.46 10.08
N SER A 79 -13.69 19.84 11.25
CA SER A 79 -12.43 19.31 11.79
C SER A 79 -12.43 17.78 11.63
N CYS A 80 -11.36 17.21 11.09
CA CYS A 80 -11.18 15.77 11.04
C CYS A 80 -9.89 15.34 11.74
N SER A 81 -9.92 14.20 12.43
CA SER A 81 -8.77 13.64 13.13
C SER A 81 -8.27 12.40 12.42
N CYS A 82 -6.95 12.29 12.29
CA CYS A 82 -6.32 11.14 11.67
C CYS A 82 -6.46 9.84 12.46
N VAL A 83 -6.89 9.90 13.73
CA VAL A 83 -7.19 8.71 14.54
C VAL A 83 -8.57 8.15 14.21
N THR A 84 -9.55 9.03 14.04
CA THR A 84 -10.94 8.62 13.84
C THR A 84 -11.27 8.34 12.38
N LEU A 85 -10.62 9.05 11.45
CA LEU A 85 -10.95 8.97 10.02
C LEU A 85 -9.69 8.90 9.16
N ARG A 86 -9.48 7.76 8.49
CA ARG A 86 -8.34 7.56 7.56
C ARG A 86 -8.39 8.46 6.32
N THR A 87 -9.59 8.84 5.89
CA THR A 87 -9.84 9.63 4.67
C THR A 87 -9.76 11.14 4.90
N CYS A 88 -9.39 11.55 6.12
CA CYS A 88 -9.19 12.95 6.48
C CYS A 88 -8.05 13.54 5.63
N ARG A 89 -8.35 14.65 4.94
CA ARG A 89 -7.44 15.29 3.98
C ARG A 89 -7.70 16.79 3.86
N ILE A 90 -6.68 17.52 3.48
CA ILE A 90 -6.74 18.96 3.19
C ILE A 90 -6.00 19.28 1.89
N PRO A 91 -6.38 20.33 1.15
CA PRO A 91 -5.64 20.78 -0.02
C PRO A 91 -4.17 21.08 0.35
N ARG A 92 -3.23 20.61 -0.49
CA ARG A 92 -1.83 20.97 -0.31
C ARG A 92 -1.64 22.43 -0.70
N GLN A 93 -1.01 23.23 0.16
CA GLN A 93 -0.66 24.60 -0.13
C GLN A 93 0.86 24.77 -0.31
N ILE A 94 1.25 25.67 -1.22
CA ILE A 94 2.63 26.19 -1.32
C ILE A 94 2.61 27.59 -0.72
N LYS A 95 3.66 27.91 0.05
CA LYS A 95 3.92 29.28 0.48
C LYS A 95 4.75 30.00 -0.57
N ASP A 96 4.26 31.13 -1.05
CA ASP A 96 5.03 32.08 -1.86
C ASP A 96 5.07 33.42 -1.12
N ALA A 97 6.26 33.77 -0.62
CA ALA A 97 6.51 34.88 0.30
C ALA A 97 5.57 34.91 1.53
N ASP A 98 4.41 35.54 1.41
CA ASP A 98 3.39 35.72 2.47
C ASP A 98 2.03 35.08 2.15
N ASP A 99 1.79 34.64 0.91
CA ASP A 99 0.52 34.02 0.51
C ASP A 99 0.64 32.50 0.39
N SER A 100 -0.43 31.79 0.74
CA SER A 100 -0.53 30.34 0.56
C SER A 100 -1.55 29.97 -0.52
N PHE A 101 -1.08 29.31 -1.58
CA PHE A 101 -1.91 28.92 -2.70
C PHE A 101 -2.07 27.39 -2.77
N PRO A 102 -3.30 26.87 -2.93
CA PRO A 102 -3.53 25.44 -3.07
C PRO A 102 -3.04 24.93 -4.42
N ILE A 103 -2.32 23.81 -4.44
CA ILE A 103 -1.97 23.12 -5.68
C ILE A 103 -3.16 22.28 -6.11
N VAL A 104 -3.70 22.57 -7.30
CA VAL A 104 -4.84 21.85 -7.84
C VAL A 104 -4.51 20.36 -7.97
N GLY A 105 -5.35 19.54 -7.35
CA GLY A 105 -5.25 18.10 -7.44
C GLY A 105 -4.32 17.45 -6.41
N LEU A 106 -3.49 18.20 -5.68
CA LEU A 106 -2.67 17.62 -4.61
C LEU A 106 -3.29 17.89 -3.24
N VAL A 107 -3.33 16.86 -2.40
CA VAL A 107 -3.85 16.93 -1.04
C VAL A 107 -2.84 16.35 -0.05
N ILE A 108 -2.93 16.74 1.20
CA ILE A 108 -2.28 16.06 2.32
C ILE A 108 -3.36 15.25 3.03
N GLY A 109 -3.12 13.95 3.19
CA GLY A 109 -3.90 13.06 4.03
C GLY A 109 -3.09 12.63 5.26
N CYS A 110 -3.74 11.86 6.12
CA CYS A 110 -3.16 11.36 7.36
C CYS A 110 -1.92 10.47 7.16
N HIS A 111 -1.87 9.76 6.03
CA HIS A 111 -0.80 8.82 5.70
C HIS A 111 -0.27 9.12 4.31
N HIS A 112 1.01 8.83 4.05
CA HIS A 112 1.59 8.99 2.70
C HIS A 112 0.77 8.27 1.62
N LEU A 113 0.26 7.07 1.93
CA LEU A 113 -0.60 6.32 1.02
C LEU A 113 -1.93 7.04 0.78
N GLU A 114 -2.60 7.53 1.82
CA GLU A 114 -3.87 8.27 1.68
C GLU A 114 -3.67 9.63 0.99
N THR A 115 -2.55 10.31 1.24
CA THR A 115 -2.11 11.51 0.53
C THR A 115 -2.01 11.25 -0.98
N LEU A 116 -1.33 10.16 -1.37
CA LEU A 116 -1.19 9.79 -2.77
C LEU A 116 -2.54 9.42 -3.39
N LEU A 117 -3.26 8.49 -2.77
CA LEU A 117 -4.53 7.94 -3.29
C LEU A 117 -5.61 9.03 -3.41
N SER A 118 -5.68 9.95 -2.44
CA SER A 118 -6.66 11.03 -2.44
C SER A 118 -6.29 12.19 -3.37
N SER A 119 -5.03 12.26 -3.82
CA SER A 119 -4.59 13.24 -4.82
C SER A 119 -5.03 12.80 -6.22
N SER A 120 -5.03 13.74 -7.15
CA SER A 120 -5.21 13.54 -8.58
C SER A 120 -3.96 14.01 -9.31
N LEU A 121 -3.78 13.54 -10.54
CA LEU A 121 -2.65 13.95 -11.38
C LEU A 121 -2.90 15.26 -12.14
N THR A 122 -3.99 15.99 -11.82
CA THR A 122 -4.43 17.20 -12.53
C THR A 122 -3.30 18.20 -12.79
N CYS A 123 -2.49 18.51 -11.77
CA CYS A 123 -1.37 19.46 -11.90
C CYS A 123 -0.35 19.03 -12.97
N PHE A 124 -0.09 17.73 -13.11
CA PHE A 124 0.90 17.20 -14.05
C PHE A 124 0.47 17.25 -15.52
N TYR A 125 -0.80 17.57 -15.80
CA TYR A 125 -1.27 17.85 -17.16
C TYR A 125 -1.14 19.33 -17.56
N SER A 126 -0.79 20.22 -16.62
CA SER A 126 -0.61 21.66 -16.87
C SER A 126 0.86 22.06 -16.66
N ILE A 127 1.47 22.61 -17.72
CA ILE A 127 2.85 23.10 -17.65
C ILE A 127 3.00 24.24 -16.65
N GLU A 128 1.98 25.09 -16.51
CA GLU A 128 1.96 26.19 -15.53
C GLU A 128 2.06 25.64 -14.11
N CYS A 129 1.26 24.63 -13.79
CA CYS A 129 1.27 24.02 -12.47
C CYS A 129 2.59 23.30 -12.17
N ILE A 130 3.17 22.61 -13.16
CA ILE A 130 4.51 22.01 -13.05
C ILE A 130 5.58 23.07 -12.78
N ASN A 131 5.51 24.22 -13.44
CA ASN A 131 6.47 25.31 -13.22
C ASN A 131 6.33 25.91 -11.81
N VAL A 132 5.11 26.02 -11.28
CA VAL A 132 4.88 26.42 -9.87
C VAL A 132 5.53 25.43 -8.91
N LEU A 133 5.34 24.12 -9.13
CA LEU A 133 6.00 23.09 -8.32
C LEU A 133 7.53 23.18 -8.43
N ARG A 134 8.06 23.40 -9.64
CA ARG A 134 9.50 23.55 -9.85
C ARG A 134 10.05 24.71 -9.02
N ASN A 135 9.45 25.89 -9.11
CA ASN A 135 9.94 27.08 -8.39
C ASN A 135 9.88 26.89 -6.87
N ALA A 136 8.89 26.14 -6.37
CA ALA A 136 8.74 25.88 -4.95
C ALA A 136 9.75 24.88 -4.37
N PHE A 137 10.21 23.91 -5.17
CA PHE A 137 11.01 22.78 -4.67
C PHE A 137 12.43 22.70 -5.25
N TYR A 138 12.71 23.35 -6.38
CA TYR A 138 14.00 23.26 -7.07
C TYR A 138 14.84 24.52 -6.88
N THR A 139 15.95 24.40 -6.14
CA THR A 139 16.90 25.49 -5.85
C THR A 139 18.22 25.38 -6.61
N GLY A 140 18.33 24.42 -7.55
CA GLY A 140 19.56 24.18 -8.32
C GLY A 140 19.72 25.10 -9.53
N PRO A 141 20.88 25.07 -10.21
CA PRO A 141 21.13 25.87 -11.41
C PRO A 141 20.13 25.51 -12.52
N ALA A 142 19.63 26.53 -13.22
CA ALA A 142 18.55 26.47 -14.22
C ALA A 142 18.89 25.70 -15.52
N THR A 143 19.86 24.78 -15.50
CA THR A 143 20.32 24.02 -16.67
C THR A 143 19.71 22.61 -16.74
N LEU A 144 18.43 22.46 -16.37
CA LEU A 144 17.75 21.15 -16.36
C LEU A 144 16.56 21.11 -17.31
N HIS A 145 16.41 19.94 -17.92
CA HIS A 145 15.48 19.60 -19.00
C HIS A 145 14.09 20.19 -18.83
N GLU A 146 13.54 20.64 -19.96
CA GLU A 146 12.17 21.09 -20.09
C GLU A 146 11.23 19.97 -19.58
N PHE A 147 10.50 20.25 -18.49
CA PHE A 147 9.54 19.28 -17.97
C PHE A 147 8.36 19.22 -18.94
N ILE A 148 8.06 18.02 -19.43
CA ILE A 148 6.94 17.80 -20.33
C ILE A 148 5.74 17.38 -19.49
N GLY A 149 4.62 18.09 -19.65
CA GLY A 149 3.36 17.72 -19.02
C GLY A 149 2.81 16.38 -19.56
N LEU A 150 2.01 15.71 -18.75
CA LEU A 150 1.29 14.50 -19.17
C LEU A 150 0.32 14.81 -20.30
N ASN A 151 0.09 13.83 -21.17
CA ASN A 151 -0.82 13.96 -22.30
C ASN A 151 -2.17 13.29 -22.02
N ALA A 152 -3.23 14.10 -21.88
CA ALA A 152 -4.58 13.62 -21.61
C ALA A 152 -5.17 12.72 -22.71
N GLN A 153 -4.62 12.74 -23.93
CA GLN A 153 -5.08 11.92 -25.05
C GLN A 153 -4.56 10.48 -24.99
N ARG A 154 -3.58 10.19 -24.13
CA ARG A 154 -2.96 8.85 -24.02
C ARG A 154 -3.56 8.00 -22.92
N THR A 155 -4.48 8.54 -22.14
CA THR A 155 -5.10 7.87 -21.01
C THR A 155 -6.61 7.76 -21.22
N ARG A 156 -7.21 6.68 -20.71
CA ARG A 156 -8.67 6.56 -20.61
C ARG A 156 -9.24 7.19 -19.33
N PHE A 157 -8.37 7.58 -18.38
CA PHE A 157 -8.79 8.16 -17.12
C PHE A 157 -9.06 9.66 -17.28
N SER A 158 -9.99 10.19 -16.48
CA SER A 158 -10.19 11.63 -16.44
C SER A 158 -9.00 12.31 -15.77
N VAL A 159 -8.59 13.48 -16.25
CA VAL A 159 -7.54 14.30 -15.62
C VAL A 159 -7.86 14.61 -14.15
N ARG A 160 -9.15 14.66 -13.79
CA ARG A 160 -9.65 14.92 -12.43
C ARG A 160 -9.80 13.66 -11.58
N ASP A 161 -9.57 12.47 -12.14
CA ASP A 161 -9.67 11.23 -11.37
C ASP A 161 -8.57 11.18 -10.30
N THR A 162 -8.93 10.67 -9.12
CA THR A 162 -7.98 10.43 -8.04
C THR A 162 -7.08 9.25 -8.38
N VAL A 163 -5.87 9.24 -7.82
CA VAL A 163 -4.96 8.11 -7.96
C VAL A 163 -5.58 6.84 -7.39
N GLU A 164 -6.45 6.94 -6.37
CA GLU A 164 -7.27 5.83 -5.86
C GLU A 164 -8.09 5.17 -6.96
N LYS A 165 -8.83 5.97 -7.75
CA LYS A 165 -9.66 5.44 -8.84
C LYS A 165 -8.81 4.77 -9.91
N ILE A 166 -7.65 5.36 -10.25
CA ILE A 166 -6.71 4.79 -11.21
C ILE A 166 -6.11 3.48 -10.67
N ALA A 167 -5.80 3.43 -9.37
CA ALA A 167 -5.25 2.25 -8.70
C ALA A 167 -6.26 1.10 -8.62
N TYR A 168 -7.54 1.36 -8.34
CA TYR A 168 -8.58 0.32 -8.39
C TYR A 168 -8.78 -0.26 -9.79
N GLU A 169 -8.40 0.51 -10.80
CA GLU A 169 -8.34 0.08 -12.20
C GLU A 169 -6.94 -0.44 -12.60
N ILE A 170 -6.09 -0.73 -11.59
CA ILE A 170 -4.74 -1.28 -11.68
C ILE A 170 -3.82 -0.56 -12.67
N PHE A 171 -4.06 0.75 -12.88
CA PHE A 171 -3.34 1.59 -13.84
C PHE A 171 -3.36 1.06 -15.30
N ILE A 172 -4.31 0.19 -15.64
CA ILE A 172 -4.40 -0.36 -17.00
C ILE A 172 -5.16 0.60 -17.92
N GLU A 173 -4.48 1.05 -18.97
CA GLU A 173 -5.05 1.92 -20.00
C GLU A 173 -5.89 1.15 -21.03
N SER A 174 -5.44 -0.03 -21.45
CA SER A 174 -6.21 -0.92 -22.31
C SER A 174 -5.80 -2.37 -22.12
N TRP A 175 -6.75 -3.29 -22.29
CA TRP A 175 -6.45 -4.71 -22.40
C TRP A 175 -6.28 -5.04 -23.87
N SER A 176 -5.08 -5.45 -24.28
CA SER A 176 -4.79 -5.93 -25.64
C SER A 176 -5.58 -7.22 -25.91
N SER A 177 -6.83 -7.09 -26.33
CA SER A 177 -7.78 -8.20 -26.45
C SER A 177 -8.34 -8.37 -27.87
N SER A 178 -8.08 -7.44 -28.78
CA SER A 178 -8.70 -7.41 -30.10
C SER A 178 -7.98 -8.22 -31.19
N ASN A 179 -6.90 -8.95 -30.89
CA ASN A 179 -6.21 -9.77 -31.90
C ASN A 179 -5.32 -10.88 -31.31
N ILE A 180 -5.79 -11.59 -30.30
CA ILE A 180 -5.03 -12.70 -29.71
C ILE A 180 -5.19 -13.94 -30.61
N SER A 181 -4.13 -14.32 -31.32
CA SER A 181 -4.07 -15.61 -32.02
C SER A 181 -3.64 -16.69 -31.02
N TYR A 182 -4.60 -17.50 -30.59
CA TYR A 182 -4.34 -18.64 -29.70
C TYR A 182 -3.57 -19.76 -30.39
N GLU A 183 -3.54 -19.78 -31.73
CA GLU A 183 -2.85 -20.79 -32.53
C GLU A 183 -1.33 -20.77 -32.27
N GLY A 184 -0.72 -19.58 -32.20
CA GLY A 184 0.70 -19.45 -31.87
C GLY A 184 1.04 -19.91 -30.45
N TYR A 185 0.16 -19.61 -29.49
CA TYR A 185 0.31 -20.07 -28.11
C TYR A 185 0.19 -21.59 -28.02
N PHE A 186 -0.84 -22.20 -28.60
CA PHE A 186 -1.01 -23.65 -28.58
C PHE A 186 0.09 -24.39 -29.35
N ASN A 187 0.56 -23.85 -30.48
CA ASN A 187 1.69 -24.44 -31.20
C ASN A 187 2.98 -24.38 -30.38
N SER A 188 3.20 -23.29 -29.64
CA SER A 188 4.38 -23.15 -28.76
C SER A 188 4.27 -23.98 -27.48
N CYS A 189 3.05 -24.15 -26.97
CA CYS A 189 2.77 -24.90 -25.74
C CYS A 189 2.33 -26.34 -26.00
N SER A 190 2.39 -26.83 -27.24
CA SER A 190 1.97 -28.19 -27.63
C SER A 190 2.82 -29.21 -26.89
N PRO A 191 2.31 -29.83 -25.81
CA PRO A 191 3.12 -30.74 -25.03
C PRO A 191 3.33 -32.02 -25.84
N SER A 192 4.55 -32.55 -25.85
CA SER A 192 4.87 -33.79 -26.55
C SER A 192 4.20 -35.03 -25.92
N TYR A 193 3.65 -34.89 -24.72
CA TYR A 193 2.90 -35.92 -24.00
C TYR A 193 1.81 -35.27 -23.14
N CYS A 194 0.66 -35.94 -23.00
CA CYS A 194 -0.41 -35.48 -22.12
C CYS A 194 -0.08 -35.82 -20.66
N ILE A 195 -0.16 -34.82 -19.77
CA ILE A 195 -0.03 -35.02 -18.32
C ILE A 195 -1.44 -34.99 -17.73
N TYR A 196 -1.87 -36.10 -17.16
CA TYR A 196 -3.09 -36.16 -16.36
C TYR A 196 -2.72 -35.96 -14.89
N THR A 197 -3.42 -35.06 -14.20
CA THR A 197 -3.31 -34.92 -12.75
C THR A 197 -4.39 -35.78 -12.10
N TYR A 198 -3.98 -36.88 -11.45
CA TYR A 198 -4.88 -37.64 -10.60
C TYR A 198 -5.04 -36.91 -9.27
N TYR A 199 -6.21 -36.32 -9.04
CA TYR A 199 -6.62 -35.88 -7.72
C TYR A 199 -7.01 -37.10 -6.90
N GLN A 200 -6.06 -37.70 -6.17
CA GLN A 200 -6.43 -38.56 -5.06
C GLN A 200 -7.19 -37.70 -4.05
N LYS A 201 -8.45 -38.05 -3.78
CA LYS A 201 -9.15 -37.50 -2.62
C LYS A 201 -8.34 -37.90 -1.39
N SER A 202 -7.69 -36.92 -0.74
CA SER A 202 -7.03 -37.16 0.54
C SER A 202 -8.06 -37.76 1.48
N ASP A 203 -7.82 -39.01 1.87
CA ASP A 203 -8.72 -39.74 2.75
C ASP A 203 -8.78 -39.01 4.09
N ALA A 204 -9.92 -39.04 4.78
CA ALA A 204 -10.09 -38.30 6.04
C ALA A 204 -9.03 -38.72 7.10
N LEU A 205 -8.54 -39.97 6.99
CA LEU A 205 -7.44 -40.52 7.79
C LEU A 205 -6.09 -39.86 7.51
N GLU A 206 -5.81 -39.47 6.27
CA GLU A 206 -4.55 -38.81 5.88
C GLU A 206 -4.50 -37.37 6.43
N ILE A 207 -5.64 -36.68 6.39
CA ILE A 207 -5.79 -35.35 6.98
C ILE A 207 -5.62 -35.44 8.50
N LEU A 208 -6.29 -36.40 9.16
CA LEU A 208 -6.21 -36.58 10.61
C LEU A 208 -4.79 -36.94 11.09
N THR A 209 -4.09 -37.84 10.39
CA THR A 209 -2.72 -38.23 10.73
C THR A 209 -1.72 -37.08 10.50
N THR A 210 -1.93 -36.26 9.47
CA THR A 210 -1.14 -35.05 9.24
C THR A 210 -1.35 -34.02 10.36
N PHE A 211 -2.59 -33.79 10.80
CA PHE A 211 -2.86 -32.91 11.94
C PHE A 211 -2.23 -33.45 13.24
N LEU A 212 -2.41 -34.73 13.55
CA LEU A 212 -1.85 -35.33 14.77
C LEU A 212 -0.32 -35.31 14.78
N SER A 213 0.34 -35.53 13.63
CA SER A 213 1.81 -35.46 13.51
C SER A 213 2.34 -34.03 13.64
N ALA A 214 1.64 -33.04 13.08
CA ALA A 214 1.99 -31.63 13.23
C ALA A 214 1.86 -31.17 14.71
N TYR A 215 0.75 -31.48 15.37
CA TYR A 215 0.55 -31.11 16.79
C TYR A 215 1.48 -31.87 17.74
N GLY A 216 1.70 -33.16 17.48
CA GLY A 216 2.57 -34.00 18.29
C GLY A 216 4.02 -33.53 18.25
N SER A 217 4.55 -33.25 17.06
CA SER A 217 5.94 -32.78 16.90
C SER A 217 6.14 -31.37 17.45
N LEU A 218 5.22 -30.44 17.20
CA LEU A 218 5.35 -29.06 17.68
C LEU A 218 5.33 -29.00 19.22
N SER A 219 4.48 -29.78 19.87
CA SER A 219 4.38 -29.80 21.33
C SER A 219 5.63 -30.39 22.00
N ILE A 220 6.16 -31.47 21.44
CA ILE A 220 7.38 -32.12 21.95
C ILE A 220 8.60 -31.20 21.75
N VAL A 221 8.75 -30.61 20.57
CA VAL A 221 9.87 -29.72 20.25
C VAL A 221 9.89 -28.49 21.17
N VAL A 222 8.74 -27.85 21.40
CA VAL A 222 8.64 -26.69 22.31
C VAL A 222 9.00 -27.09 23.75
N TYR A 223 8.56 -28.25 24.23
CA TYR A 223 8.87 -28.72 25.58
C TYR A 223 10.37 -28.94 25.82
N PHE A 224 11.11 -29.39 24.80
CA PHE A 224 12.56 -29.60 24.91
C PHE A 224 13.39 -28.33 24.64
N ILE A 225 12.99 -27.50 23.68
CA ILE A 225 13.75 -26.31 23.28
C ILE A 225 13.63 -25.18 24.30
N VAL A 226 12.43 -24.92 24.84
CA VAL A 226 12.19 -23.83 25.78
C VAL A 226 13.07 -23.86 27.04
N PRO A 227 13.22 -24.98 27.78
CA PRO A 227 14.10 -24.99 28.97
C PRO A 227 15.57 -24.78 28.61
N TYR A 228 16.01 -25.20 27.42
CA TYR A 228 17.37 -24.99 26.96
C TYR A 228 17.65 -23.51 26.64
N LEU A 229 16.72 -22.85 25.94
CA LEU A 229 16.79 -21.41 25.66
C LEU A 229 16.78 -20.58 26.95
N ILE A 230 15.94 -20.94 27.93
CA ILE A 230 15.90 -20.24 29.23
C ILE A 230 17.25 -20.37 29.96
N LYS A 231 17.90 -21.55 29.92
CA LYS A 231 19.24 -21.73 30.52
C LYS A 231 20.29 -20.87 29.84
N ILE A 232 20.28 -20.78 28.50
CA ILE A 232 21.21 -19.92 27.75
C ILE A 232 20.99 -18.46 28.11
N ILE A 233 19.74 -17.98 28.08
CA ILE A 233 19.38 -16.59 28.41
C ILE A 233 19.83 -16.26 29.84
N LYS A 234 19.59 -17.13 30.82
CA LYS A 234 20.08 -16.93 32.19
C LYS A 234 21.60 -16.85 32.26
N LYS A 235 22.33 -17.73 31.55
CA LYS A 235 23.79 -17.74 31.53
C LYS A 235 24.36 -16.46 30.90
N VAL A 236 23.76 -15.99 29.82
CA VAL A 236 24.14 -14.74 29.15
C VAL A 236 23.86 -13.53 30.05
N LEU A 237 22.67 -13.45 30.66
CA LEU A 237 22.32 -12.36 31.59
C LEU A 237 23.24 -12.32 32.82
N ILE A 238 23.61 -13.48 33.38
CA ILE A 238 24.57 -13.55 34.50
C ILE A 238 25.96 -13.08 34.05
N CYS A 239 26.42 -13.50 32.86
CA CYS A 239 27.71 -13.09 32.32
C CYS A 239 27.78 -11.56 32.12
N PHE A 240 26.74 -10.97 31.50
CA PHE A 240 26.62 -9.52 31.31
C PHE A 240 26.55 -8.75 32.63
N ARG A 241 25.92 -9.32 33.68
CA ARG A 241 25.83 -8.67 34.99
C ARG A 241 27.17 -8.66 35.74
N ILE A 242 28.02 -9.65 35.52
CA ILE A 242 29.38 -9.72 36.10
C ILE A 242 30.33 -8.72 35.43
N THR A 243 30.16 -8.44 34.13
CA THR A 243 30.99 -7.47 33.39
C THR A 243 30.69 -6.00 33.72
N GLN A 244 29.59 -5.72 34.42
CA GLN A 244 29.21 -4.36 34.88
C GLN A 244 29.67 -4.05 36.33
N GLN A 245 30.32 -5.01 37.01
CA GLN A 245 30.83 -4.85 38.39
C GLN A 245 32.36 -4.85 38.49
N GLN A 246 33.08 -4.78 37.36
CA GLN A 246 34.51 -4.44 37.28
C GLN A 246 34.65 -3.06 36.64
#